data_AF-A0A2U8P0P9-F1
#
_entry.id   AF-A0A2U8P0P9-F1
#
_cell.length_a   1.000
_cell.length_b   1.000
_cell.length_c   1.000
_cell.angle_alpha   90.00
_cell.angle_beta   90.00
_cell.angle_gamma   90.00
#
_symmetry.space_group_name_H-M   'P 1'
#
loop_
_entity.id
_entity.type
_entity.pdbx_description
1 polymer ?
#
loop_
_entity_poly.entity_id
_entity_poly.type
_entity_poly.pdbx_seq_one_letter_code
_entity_poly.pdbx_strand_id
1 'polypeptide(L)'
;MATFLKVVSGVYLFVVWLVFVGALRTPAPPTIGSDLLFHLGVFLAAVCFSIPAVILFAFGQMVGELRSIRHYSRQQAEHLKAMRAYYEPHRG
;
A
#
# COMPACT_ATOMS: atom_id res chain seq x y z
N MET A 1 -10.10 -6.01 6.19
CA MET A 1 -9.60 -4.67 6.60
C MET A 1 -8.26 -4.29 5.95
N ALA A 2 -7.15 -5.03 6.12
CA ALA A 2 -5.87 -4.63 5.49
C ALA A 2 -5.90 -4.63 3.96
N THR A 3 -6.55 -5.63 3.33
CA THR A 3 -6.75 -5.67 1.87
C THR A 3 -7.55 -4.48 1.37
N PHE A 4 -8.59 -4.09 2.11
CA PHE A 4 -9.41 -2.92 1.78
C PHE A 4 -8.60 -1.63 1.84
N LEU A 5 -7.79 -1.43 2.89
CA LEU A 5 -6.95 -0.24 3.03
C LEU A 5 -5.94 -0.11 1.87
N LYS A 6 -5.30 -1.23 1.47
CA LYS A 6 -4.39 -1.25 0.30
C LYS A 6 -5.10 -0.87 -1.00
N VAL A 7 -6.28 -1.42 -1.23
CA VAL A 7 -7.05 -1.17 -2.46
C VAL A 7 -7.49 0.29 -2.49
N VAL A 8 -8.07 0.79 -1.40
CA VAL A 8 -8.54 2.19 -1.33
C VAL A 8 -7.39 3.19 -1.45
N SER A 9 -6.26 2.96 -0.76
CA SER A 9 -5.10 3.85 -0.88
C SER A 9 -4.44 3.79 -2.25
N GLY A 10 -4.39 2.61 -2.87
CA GLY A 10 -3.90 2.45 -4.24
C GLY A 10 -4.79 3.14 -5.27
N VAL A 11 -6.11 2.98 -5.17
CA VAL A 11 -7.09 3.67 -6.04
C VAL A 11 -6.99 5.19 -5.84
N TYR A 12 -6.87 5.66 -4.60
CA TYR A 12 -6.70 7.08 -4.33
C TYR A 12 -5.43 7.64 -4.95
N LEU A 13 -4.28 6.96 -4.80
CA LEU A 13 -3.02 7.34 -5.45
C LEU A 13 -3.18 7.41 -6.96
N PHE A 14 -3.82 6.40 -7.55
CA PHE A 14 -4.08 6.35 -8.98
C PHE A 14 -4.88 7.57 -9.45
N VAL A 15 -5.96 7.92 -8.74
CA VAL A 15 -6.79 9.10 -9.06
C VAL A 15 -5.98 10.39 -8.93
N VAL A 16 -5.19 10.58 -7.87
CA VAL A 16 -4.36 11.78 -7.68
C VAL A 16 -3.40 11.97 -8.84
N TRP A 17 -2.71 10.91 -9.27
CA TRP A 17 -1.79 10.97 -10.40
C TRP A 17 -2.50 11.11 -11.74
N LEU A 18 -3.69 10.54 -11.91
CA LEU A 18 -4.51 10.74 -13.12
C LEU A 18 -4.95 12.20 -13.24
N VAL A 19 -5.40 12.81 -12.14
CA VAL A 19 -5.72 14.25 -12.09
C VAL A 19 -4.49 15.10 -12.40
N PHE A 20 -3.32 14.76 -11.86
CA PHE A 20 -2.07 15.45 -12.18
C PHE A 20 -1.75 15.37 -13.69
N VAL A 21 -1.83 14.19 -14.30
CA VAL A 21 -1.60 14.00 -15.74
C VAL A 21 -2.63 14.77 -16.57
N GLY A 22 -3.89 14.85 -16.11
CA GLY A 22 -4.92 15.69 -16.72
C GLY A 22 -4.56 17.17 -16.65
N ALA A 23 -4.07 17.64 -15.50
CA ALA A 23 -3.63 19.02 -15.29
C ALA A 23 -2.41 19.41 -16.15
N LEU A 24 -1.53 18.46 -16.49
CA LEU A 24 -0.43 18.70 -17.44
C LEU A 24 -0.92 19.05 -18.87
N ARG A 25 -2.18 18.77 -19.19
CA ARG A 25 -2.77 19.10 -20.49
C ARG A 25 -3.56 20.40 -20.49
N THR A 26 -3.76 21.01 -19.32
CA THR A 26 -4.47 22.26 -19.19
C THR A 26 -3.47 23.43 -19.14
N PRO A 27 -3.63 24.46 -19.99
CA PRO A 27 -2.80 25.66 -19.89
C PRO A 27 -3.05 26.36 -18.55
N ALA A 28 -2.05 27.07 -18.03
CA ALA A 28 -2.21 27.76 -16.76
C ALA A 28 -3.31 28.83 -16.84
N PRO A 29 -4.05 29.06 -15.75
CA PRO A 29 -4.98 30.16 -15.66
C PRO A 29 -4.27 31.49 -15.99
N PRO A 30 -4.93 32.44 -16.68
CA PRO A 30 -4.32 33.74 -17.02
C PRO A 30 -3.88 34.56 -15.80
N THR A 31 -4.35 34.20 -14.60
CA THR A 31 -3.95 34.79 -13.32
C THR A 31 -2.54 34.39 -12.87
N ILE A 32 -2.03 33.26 -13.36
CA ILE A 32 -0.71 32.72 -13.05
C ILE A 32 0.12 32.91 -14.31
N GLY A 33 0.83 34.04 -14.39
CA GLY A 33 1.57 34.47 -15.58
C GLY A 33 2.70 33.55 -16.06
N SER A 34 2.87 32.35 -15.49
CA SER A 34 3.78 31.34 -16.02
C SER A 34 3.22 29.92 -15.89
N ASP A 35 3.22 29.21 -17.02
CA ASP A 35 2.83 27.81 -17.08
C ASP A 35 3.73 26.94 -16.21
N LEU A 36 5.04 27.23 -16.18
CA LEU A 36 6.00 26.45 -15.41
C LEU A 36 5.70 26.47 -13.90
N LEU A 37 5.40 27.63 -13.32
CA LEU A 37 5.07 27.72 -11.88
C LEU A 37 3.75 27.02 -11.57
N PHE A 38 2.76 27.12 -12.46
CA PHE A 38 1.49 26.41 -12.31
C PHE A 38 1.70 24.89 -12.27
N HIS A 39 2.39 24.33 -13.27
CA HIS A 39 2.64 22.89 -13.35
C HIS A 39 3.51 22.38 -12.19
N LEU A 40 4.49 23.17 -11.75
CA LEU A 40 5.31 22.86 -10.57
C LEU A 40 4.46 22.83 -9.30
N GLY A 41 3.54 23.79 -9.13
CA GLY A 41 2.61 23.85 -8.00
C GLY A 41 1.65 22.66 -7.97
N VAL A 42 1.10 22.28 -9.13
CA VAL A 42 0.23 21.09 -9.27
C VAL A 42 1.02 19.81 -8.96
N PHE A 43 2.29 19.72 -9.39
CA PHE A 43 3.16 18.59 -9.06
C PHE A 43 3.43 18.49 -7.55
N LEU A 44 3.82 19.59 -6.91
CA LEU A 44 4.03 19.66 -5.46
C LEU A 44 2.77 19.25 -4.69
N ALA A 45 1.60 19.73 -5.11
CA ALA A 45 0.33 19.34 -4.52
C ALA A 45 0.07 17.83 -4.66
N ALA A 46 0.27 17.26 -5.86
CA ALA A 46 0.11 15.83 -6.11
C ALA A 46 1.05 14.98 -5.21
N VAL A 47 2.30 15.42 -5.05
CA VAL A 47 3.27 14.78 -4.14
C VAL A 47 2.77 14.86 -2.69
N CYS A 48 2.37 16.04 -2.20
CA CYS A 48 1.86 16.19 -0.84
C CYS A 48 0.63 15.30 -0.57
N PHE A 49 -0.33 15.25 -1.50
CA PHE A 49 -1.51 14.39 -1.39
C PHE A 49 -1.18 12.90 -1.48
N SER A 50 -0.06 12.51 -2.11
CA SER A 50 0.37 11.12 -2.18
C SER A 50 0.94 10.58 -0.86
N ILE A 51 1.53 11.44 -0.01
CA ILE A 51 2.24 11.02 1.21
C ILE A 51 1.34 10.20 2.16
N PRO A 52 0.14 10.67 2.56
CA PRO A 52 -0.72 9.89 3.47
C PRO A 52 -1.17 8.55 2.86
N ALA A 53 -1.40 8.52 1.55
CA ALA A 53 -1.86 7.33 0.87
C ALA A 53 -0.75 6.27 0.75
N VAL A 54 0.50 6.69 0.52
CA VAL A 54 1.67 5.80 0.55
C VAL A 54 1.84 5.19 1.94
N ILE A 55 1.70 5.98 3.00
CA ILE A 55 1.79 5.49 4.39
C ILE A 55 0.72 4.43 4.66
N LEU A 56 -0.53 4.69 4.28
CA LEU A 56 -1.64 3.73 4.45
C LEU A 56 -1.45 2.47 3.61
N PHE A 57 -0.92 2.60 2.39
CA PHE A 57 -0.60 1.45 1.54
C PHE A 57 0.49 0.58 2.17
N ALA A 58 1.60 1.18 2.61
CA ALA A 58 2.70 0.49 3.28
C ALA A 58 2.26 -0.20 4.57
N PHE A 59 1.43 0.46 5.38
CA PHE A 59 0.84 -0.14 6.58
C PHE A 59 -0.04 -1.35 6.24
N GLY A 60 -0.87 -1.23 5.20
CA GLY A 60 -1.64 -2.35 4.68
C GLY A 60 -0.75 -3.53 4.28
N GLN A 61 0.41 -3.27 3.65
CA GLN A 61 1.39 -4.30 3.24
C GLN A 61 1.94 -5.05 4.44
N MET A 62 2.50 -4.31 5.41
CA MET A 62 3.06 -4.90 6.63
C MET A 62 2.05 -5.75 7.40
N VAL A 63 0.81 -5.27 7.58
CA VAL A 63 -0.23 -6.02 8.29
C VAL A 63 -0.64 -7.30 7.53
N GLY A 64 -0.57 -7.28 6.20
CA GLY A 64 -0.80 -8.46 5.36
C GLY A 64 0.30 -9.51 5.55
N GLU A 65 1.56 -9.08 5.51
CA GLU A 65 2.74 -9.94 5.69
C GLU A 65 2.81 -10.53 7.10
N LEU A 66 2.53 -9.74 8.14
CA LEU A 66 2.47 -10.24 9.52
C LEU A 66 1.42 -11.35 9.68
N ARG A 67 0.29 -11.22 8.98
CA ARG A 67 -0.76 -12.26 8.99
C ARG A 67 -0.31 -13.53 8.28
N SER A 68 0.37 -13.43 7.15
CA SER A 68 0.85 -14.61 6.43
C SER A 68 1.92 -15.34 7.24
N ILE A 69 2.89 -14.63 7.82
CA ILE A 69 3.92 -15.20 8.70
C ILE A 69 3.30 -15.96 9.87
N ARG A 70 2.28 -15.37 10.53
CA ARG A 70 1.58 -16.03 11.63
C ARG A 70 0.81 -17.28 11.18
N HIS A 71 0.32 -17.30 9.95
CA HIS A 71 -0.36 -18.46 9.39
C HIS A 71 0.64 -19.60 9.11
N TYR A 72 1.77 -19.27 8.46
CA TYR A 72 2.84 -20.23 8.18
C TYR A 72 3.45 -20.80 9.46
N SER A 73 3.67 -19.99 10.50
CA SER A 73 4.22 -20.48 11.76
C SER A 73 3.28 -21.46 12.47
N ARG A 74 1.97 -21.22 12.43
CA ARG A 74 0.98 -22.17 12.94
C ARG A 74 0.99 -23.48 12.15
N GLN A 75 1.03 -23.42 10.82
CA GLN A 75 1.12 -24.62 9.99
C GLN A 75 2.41 -25.41 10.26
N GLN A 76 3.55 -24.74 10.37
CA GLN A 76 4.82 -25.38 10.72
C GLN A 76 4.79 -26.03 12.11
N ALA A 77 4.18 -25.37 13.09
CA ALA A 77 4.02 -25.94 14.43
C ALA A 77 3.15 -27.22 14.41
N GLU A 78 2.06 -27.23 13.64
CA GLU A 78 1.23 -28.43 13.47
C GLU A 78 1.97 -29.54 12.71
N HIS A 79 2.71 -29.22 11.65
CA HIS A 79 3.56 -30.19 10.96
C HIS A 79 4.62 -30.80 11.87
N LEU A 80 5.27 -29.99 12.72
CA LEU A 80 6.27 -30.47 13.68
C LEU A 80 5.64 -31.36 14.76
N LYS A 81 4.42 -31.03 15.23
CA LYS A 81 3.67 -31.89 16.16
C LYS A 81 3.31 -33.24 15.52
N ALA A 82 2.84 -33.22 14.28
CA ALA A 82 2.50 -34.45 13.55
C ALA A 82 3.72 -35.34 13.32
N MET A 83 4.85 -34.76 12.89
CA MET A 83 6.14 -35.45 12.79
C MET A 83 6.56 -36.03 14.15
N ARG A 84 6.51 -35.22 15.23
CA ARG A 84 6.88 -35.69 16.57
C ARG A 84 6.00 -36.86 17.03
N ALA A 85 4.68 -36.78 16.83
CA ALA A 85 3.77 -37.85 17.19
C ALA A 85 4.04 -39.16 16.43
N TYR A 86 4.52 -39.06 15.19
CA TYR A 86 4.93 -40.21 14.39
C TYR A 86 6.23 -40.87 14.92
N TYR A 87 7.21 -40.08 15.37
CA TYR A 87 8.51 -40.60 15.82
C TYR A 87 8.57 -40.94 17.32
N GLU A 88 7.73 -40.34 18.16
CA GLU A 88 7.64 -40.62 19.60
C GLU A 88 6.27 -41.21 20.01
N PRO A 89 5.85 -42.38 19.49
CA PRO A 89 4.51 -42.90 19.76
C PRO A 89 4.32 -43.48 21.18
N HIS A 90 5.36 -43.57 22.01
CA HIS A 90 5.36 -44.36 23.27
C HIS A 90 5.72 -43.58 24.54
N ARG A 91 5.54 -42.25 24.56
CA ARG A 91 5.66 -41.41 25.77
C ARG A 91 4.31 -41.06 26.40
N GLY A 92 3.37 -42.01 26.38
CA GLY A 92 2.07 -41.96 27.07
C GLY A 92 2.07 -42.91 28.25
#